data_AF-A0A660V436-F1
#
_entry.id   AF-A0A660V436-F1
#
_cell.length_a   1.000
_cell.length_b   1.000
_cell.length_c   1.000
_cell.angle_alpha   90.00
_cell.angle_beta   90.00
_cell.angle_gamma   90.00
#
_symmetry.space_group_name_H-M   'P 1'
#
loop_
_entity.id
_entity.type
_entity.pdbx_description
1 polymer ?
#
loop_
_entity_poly.entity_id
_entity_poly.type
_entity_poly.pdbx_seq_one_letter_code
_entity_poly.pdbx_strand_id
1 'polypeptide(L)'
;MICNADLLFYADCITNIGRITKKKKVNMAQRSFKTDESFLEKLAIGAIGTKRTLENLALQGHFPVELERGSTGYKIWKTIKIKRVRVPDILCVNSGIRIESRSKTKLVISMSHSSADETRGWDFGLKNDDYVALVVCEKNGEEPIDWVADENVQYIKIIDLRSAFEANKVIQEKPKGAQEGFETRLTWPSSVASSEGVITEISNRIKFKRTSDNRTISLSLSKKGITLTPCVRVGDGISRYQILASVVPVLKDVPKREIDSENYYRDLLTSASISDRYCAAKAYSFLNRQFDNIPLIDRINDDAEHIYVKIEAAAALARSGSQLGYDFIESILNSDYLEHRLEAVIILGELPFERSGQLLIRVLTDGTQHEEIRGGAAWALGELNLRSTIPSLISAFNEVSLPIRIEATRSLKRMCSSHVYTVLDFFRNASENERPGISWALGKYGEWDLKALVERIDKGNLDMRQWGSYIIGSSNPDRIINEIEELKQDDPQLYFAVTVLWKITSSWVYQLKEY
;
A
#
# COMPACT_ATOMS: atom_id res chain seq x y z
N MET A 1 -14.33 -5.76 5.04
CA MET A 1 -14.44 -4.38 5.54
C MET A 1 -13.08 -4.03 6.12
N ILE A 2 -12.16 -3.53 5.29
CA ILE A 2 -10.76 -3.29 5.67
C ILE A 2 -10.67 -1.81 6.04
N CYS A 3 -10.52 -1.52 7.33
CA CYS A 3 -10.36 -0.15 7.83
C CYS A 3 -9.03 0.44 7.34
N ASN A 4 -9.09 1.49 6.53
CA ASN A 4 -7.97 2.37 6.21
C ASN A 4 -7.60 3.19 7.46
N ALA A 5 -6.55 2.80 8.17
CA ALA A 5 -6.09 3.49 9.38
C ALA A 5 -4.60 3.91 9.34
N ASP A 6 -3.98 4.08 8.17
CA ASP A 6 -2.55 4.45 8.02
C ASP A 6 -2.30 5.98 7.84
N LEU A 7 -3.24 6.80 8.29
CA LEU A 7 -3.54 8.10 7.65
C LEU A 7 -2.81 9.39 8.08
N LEU A 8 -1.75 9.44 8.90
CA LEU A 8 -1.32 10.78 9.41
C LEU A 8 0.18 11.15 9.48
N PHE A 9 1.19 10.32 9.18
CA PHE A 9 2.57 10.68 9.60
C PHE A 9 3.71 10.28 8.66
N TYR A 10 3.58 10.52 7.35
CA TYR A 10 4.80 10.68 6.54
C TYR A 10 5.31 12.14 6.51
N ALA A 11 4.42 13.13 6.65
CA ALA A 11 4.78 14.56 6.62
C ALA A 11 5.39 15.08 7.94
N ASP A 12 4.87 14.66 9.10
CA ASP A 12 5.28 15.22 10.41
C ASP A 12 6.58 14.64 10.99
N CYS A 13 7.14 13.57 10.43
CA CYS A 13 8.39 13.00 10.94
C CYS A 13 9.62 13.88 10.66
N ILE A 14 9.50 14.94 9.84
CA ILE A 14 10.62 15.82 9.53
C ILE A 14 10.56 17.15 10.29
N THR A 15 9.42 17.52 10.88
CA THR A 15 9.24 18.81 11.59
C THR A 15 9.83 18.85 13.02
N ASN A 16 10.30 17.73 13.58
CA ASN A 16 10.97 17.70 14.89
C ASN A 16 12.49 17.39 14.83
N ILE A 17 13.11 17.56 13.66
CA ILE A 17 14.57 17.62 13.54
C ILE A 17 15.03 19.03 13.91
N GLY A 18 15.31 19.28 15.19
CA GLY A 18 16.00 20.54 15.53
C GLY A 18 15.93 21.07 16.95
N ARG A 19 16.13 20.26 17.99
CA ARG A 19 16.66 20.79 19.26
C ARG A 19 17.67 19.82 19.85
N ILE A 20 18.95 20.13 19.65
CA ILE A 20 20.03 20.17 20.66
C ILE A 20 21.31 20.75 19.99
N THR A 21 21.60 22.00 20.38
CA THR A 21 22.89 22.74 20.44
C THR A 21 23.89 22.81 19.25
N LYS A 22 24.04 24.06 18.79
CA LYS A 22 25.24 24.81 18.31
C LYS A 22 25.87 24.51 16.94
N LYS A 23 25.62 25.48 16.04
CA LYS A 23 26.45 26.07 14.98
C LYS A 23 27.16 25.11 14.00
N LYS A 24 26.52 24.91 12.84
CA LYS A 24 27.13 25.09 11.50
C LYS A 24 26.01 25.27 10.47
N LYS A 25 26.02 26.41 9.75
CA LYS A 25 25.12 26.69 8.62
C LYS A 25 25.39 25.66 7.52
N VAL A 26 24.40 24.84 7.17
CA VAL A 26 24.37 24.12 5.88
C VAL A 26 22.99 24.32 5.27
N ASN A 27 22.98 24.90 4.08
CA ASN A 27 21.81 25.24 3.28
C ASN A 27 21.31 23.97 2.56
N MET A 28 20.56 23.09 3.24
CA MET A 28 19.91 21.91 2.64
C MET A 28 18.62 21.55 3.41
N ALA A 29 17.46 22.10 3.00
CA ALA A 29 16.18 21.67 3.58
C ALA A 29 14.93 21.87 2.69
N GLN A 30 14.96 22.59 1.56
CA GLN A 30 13.72 22.83 0.79
C GLN A 30 13.60 22.05 -0.53
N ARG A 31 14.69 21.56 -1.12
CA ARG A 31 14.65 20.84 -2.40
C ARG A 31 14.40 19.33 -2.29
N SER A 32 14.86 18.66 -1.21
CA SER A 32 14.65 17.20 -1.07
C SER A 32 13.28 16.83 -0.46
N PHE A 33 12.65 17.74 0.27
CA PHE A 33 11.35 17.46 0.90
C PHE A 33 10.23 17.31 -0.13
N LYS A 34 10.19 18.21 -1.12
CA LYS A 34 9.22 18.13 -2.23
C LYS A 34 9.40 16.86 -3.07
N THR A 35 10.61 16.31 -3.15
CA THR A 35 10.86 15.07 -3.91
C THR A 35 10.34 13.84 -3.16
N ASP A 36 10.47 13.82 -1.84
CA ASP A 36 10.01 12.70 -1.01
C ASP A 36 8.48 12.68 -0.89
N GLU A 37 7.83 13.84 -0.74
CA GLU A 37 6.36 13.95 -0.77
C GLU A 37 5.79 13.56 -2.14
N SER A 38 6.34 14.09 -3.24
CA SER A 38 5.87 13.73 -4.58
C SER A 38 6.10 12.25 -4.91
N PHE A 39 7.17 11.65 -4.37
CA PHE A 39 7.41 10.21 -4.51
C PHE A 39 6.38 9.40 -3.72
N LEU A 40 6.10 9.80 -2.48
CA LEU A 40 5.05 9.18 -1.66
C LEU A 40 3.67 9.29 -2.30
N GLU A 41 3.30 10.45 -2.86
CA GLU A 41 2.03 10.64 -3.57
C GLU A 41 1.88 9.61 -4.69
N LYS A 42 2.93 9.39 -5.49
CA LYS A 42 2.91 8.39 -6.57
C LYS A 42 2.73 6.97 -6.06
N LEU A 43 3.41 6.61 -4.97
CA LEU A 43 3.24 5.30 -4.33
C LEU A 43 1.82 5.12 -3.77
N ALA A 44 1.28 6.15 -3.11
CA ALA A 44 -0.08 6.13 -2.57
C ALA A 44 -1.13 5.95 -3.68
N ILE A 45 -1.01 6.70 -4.78
CA ILE A 45 -1.87 6.55 -5.96
C ILE A 45 -1.81 5.12 -6.51
N GLY A 46 -0.61 4.55 -6.63
CA GLY A 46 -0.41 3.16 -7.05
C GLY A 46 -1.15 2.19 -6.13
N ALA A 47 -0.83 2.23 -4.84
CA ALA A 47 -1.42 1.40 -3.79
C ALA A 47 -2.94 1.44 -3.76
N ILE A 48 -3.53 2.65 -3.80
CA ILE A 48 -4.97 2.86 -3.71
C ILE A 48 -5.69 2.32 -4.96
N GLY A 49 -5.12 2.52 -6.15
CA GLY A 49 -5.69 1.93 -7.36
C GLY A 49 -5.53 0.41 -7.46
N THR A 50 -4.43 -0.15 -6.94
CA THR A 50 -4.26 -1.62 -6.83
C THR A 50 -5.29 -2.22 -5.87
N LYS A 51 -5.52 -1.61 -4.70
CA LYS A 51 -6.60 -2.01 -3.77
C LYS A 51 -7.96 -2.00 -4.46
N ARG A 52 -8.30 -0.91 -5.17
CA ARG A 52 -9.55 -0.83 -5.94
C ARG A 52 -9.66 -1.90 -7.02
N THR A 53 -8.56 -2.22 -7.70
CA THR A 53 -8.52 -3.28 -8.72
C THR A 53 -8.78 -4.65 -8.11
N LEU A 54 -8.17 -4.96 -6.96
CA LEU A 54 -8.45 -6.18 -6.19
C LEU A 54 -9.94 -6.27 -5.81
N GLU A 55 -10.51 -5.20 -5.27
CA GLU A 55 -11.93 -5.14 -4.91
C GLU A 55 -12.84 -5.37 -6.11
N ASN A 56 -12.56 -4.70 -7.24
CA ASN A 56 -13.35 -4.84 -8.46
C ASN A 56 -13.30 -6.28 -9.01
N LEU A 57 -12.12 -6.91 -9.04
CA LEU A 57 -11.96 -8.30 -9.47
C LEU A 57 -12.70 -9.29 -8.53
N ALA A 58 -12.66 -9.03 -7.22
CA ALA A 58 -13.40 -9.84 -6.25
C ALA A 58 -14.92 -9.73 -6.46
N LEU A 59 -15.44 -8.52 -6.75
CA LEU A 59 -16.85 -8.30 -7.09
C LEU A 59 -17.26 -9.01 -8.39
N GLN A 60 -16.34 -9.13 -9.35
CA GLN A 60 -16.54 -9.95 -10.56
C GLN A 60 -16.48 -11.46 -10.27
N GLY A 61 -16.18 -11.90 -9.04
CA GLY A 61 -16.10 -13.30 -8.61
C GLY A 61 -14.75 -13.96 -8.88
N HIS A 62 -13.67 -13.18 -9.01
CA HIS A 62 -12.30 -13.74 -9.05
C HIS A 62 -11.78 -13.90 -7.62
N PHE A 63 -10.68 -14.63 -7.45
CA PHE A 63 -9.93 -14.67 -6.19
C PHE A 63 -8.60 -13.92 -6.35
N PRO A 64 -8.61 -12.58 -6.33
CA PRO A 64 -7.42 -11.77 -6.57
C PRO A 64 -6.57 -11.65 -5.30
N VAL A 65 -5.26 -11.79 -5.47
CA VAL A 65 -4.25 -11.60 -4.43
C VAL A 65 -3.11 -10.73 -4.96
N GLU A 66 -2.40 -10.08 -4.06
CA GLU A 66 -1.17 -9.38 -4.40
C GLU A 66 -0.10 -10.38 -4.88
N LEU A 67 0.40 -10.17 -6.09
CA LEU A 67 1.50 -10.90 -6.69
C LEU A 67 2.81 -10.12 -6.51
N GLU A 68 2.84 -8.82 -6.85
CA GLU A 68 3.96 -7.95 -6.50
C GLU A 68 3.81 -7.46 -5.05
N ARG A 69 4.55 -8.08 -4.14
CA ARG A 69 4.54 -7.74 -2.71
C ARG A 69 4.75 -6.23 -2.47
N GLY A 70 3.80 -5.60 -1.78
CA GLY A 70 3.82 -4.17 -1.48
C GLY A 70 3.13 -3.27 -2.51
N SER A 71 2.60 -3.81 -3.61
CA SER A 71 1.79 -3.07 -4.61
C SER A 71 0.52 -2.42 -4.03
N THR A 72 0.05 -2.88 -2.87
CA THR A 72 -1.10 -2.34 -2.12
C THR A 72 -0.68 -1.43 -0.95
N GLY A 73 0.62 -1.26 -0.73
CA GLY A 73 1.18 -0.41 0.32
C GLY A 73 2.05 0.71 -0.26
N TYR A 74 2.36 1.71 0.58
CA TYR A 74 3.28 2.79 0.24
C TYR A 74 4.42 2.89 1.26
N LYS A 75 4.74 1.77 1.92
CA LYS A 75 5.88 1.65 2.82
C LYS A 75 7.19 1.81 2.03
N ILE A 76 7.99 2.80 2.41
CA ILE A 76 9.31 3.05 1.83
C ILE A 76 10.39 2.56 2.80
N TRP A 77 11.26 1.69 2.30
CA TRP A 77 12.52 1.32 2.93
C TRP A 77 13.60 2.28 2.43
N LYS A 78 14.24 3.01 3.34
CA LYS A 78 15.13 4.14 3.03
C LYS A 78 16.54 3.67 2.71
N THR A 79 17.04 2.65 3.42
CA THR A 79 18.46 2.25 3.33
C THR A 79 18.62 0.98 2.49
N ILE A 80 17.77 -0.01 2.68
CA ILE A 80 17.80 -1.32 2.01
C ILE A 80 16.86 -1.28 0.81
N LYS A 81 17.44 -1.43 -0.39
CA LYS A 81 16.68 -1.50 -1.64
C LYS A 81 16.46 -2.95 -2.05
N ILE A 82 15.21 -3.41 -1.99
CA ILE A 82 14.84 -4.75 -2.46
C ILE A 82 14.57 -4.70 -3.97
N LYS A 83 15.28 -5.53 -4.74
CA LYS A 83 15.03 -5.73 -6.17
C LYS A 83 14.39 -7.10 -6.37
N ARG A 84 13.05 -7.15 -6.40
CA ARG A 84 12.28 -8.38 -6.57
C ARG A 84 12.20 -8.83 -8.02
N VAL A 85 11.65 -10.03 -8.23
CA VAL A 85 11.27 -10.54 -9.55
C VAL A 85 10.23 -9.60 -10.16
N ARG A 86 10.41 -9.20 -11.43
CA ARG A 86 9.41 -8.43 -12.15
C ARG A 86 8.20 -9.29 -12.48
N VAL A 87 7.07 -8.98 -11.86
CA VAL A 87 5.78 -9.66 -12.03
C VAL A 87 4.67 -8.62 -12.08
N PRO A 88 3.49 -8.96 -12.62
CA PRO A 88 2.30 -8.12 -12.48
C PRO A 88 1.92 -7.90 -11.02
N ASP A 89 1.24 -6.79 -10.72
CA ASP A 89 0.80 -6.46 -9.36
C ASP A 89 -0.12 -7.52 -8.73
N ILE A 90 -1.03 -8.10 -9.52
CA ILE A 90 -2.15 -8.92 -9.03
C ILE A 90 -2.17 -10.28 -9.73
N LEU A 91 -2.51 -11.34 -8.98
CA LEU A 91 -2.85 -12.67 -9.49
C LEU A 91 -4.30 -13.03 -9.10
N CYS A 92 -5.10 -13.46 -10.06
CA CYS A 92 -6.37 -14.14 -9.79
C CYS A 92 -6.13 -15.64 -9.63
N VAL A 93 -6.03 -16.12 -8.39
CA VAL A 93 -5.60 -17.49 -8.03
C VAL A 93 -6.49 -18.56 -8.65
N ASN A 94 -7.80 -18.30 -8.76
CA ASN A 94 -8.77 -19.25 -9.30
C ASN A 94 -8.77 -19.37 -10.83
N SER A 95 -7.99 -18.56 -11.55
CA SER A 95 -7.95 -18.54 -13.02
C SER A 95 -6.55 -18.46 -13.61
N GLY A 96 -5.53 -18.18 -12.79
CA GLY A 96 -4.16 -17.96 -13.25
C GLY A 96 -3.96 -16.65 -14.01
N ILE A 97 -4.98 -15.80 -14.12
CA ILE A 97 -4.90 -14.50 -14.81
C ILE A 97 -4.10 -13.53 -13.95
N ARG A 98 -3.13 -12.85 -14.55
CA ARG A 98 -2.31 -11.83 -13.88
C ARG A 98 -2.63 -10.44 -14.42
N ILE A 99 -2.55 -9.44 -13.55
CA ILE A 99 -3.04 -8.10 -13.84
C ILE A 99 -2.02 -7.07 -13.34
N GLU A 100 -1.57 -6.20 -14.24
CA GLU A 100 -0.79 -5.01 -13.90
C GLU A 100 -1.75 -3.86 -13.59
N SER A 101 -1.67 -3.30 -12.39
CA SER A 101 -2.46 -2.16 -11.96
C SER A 101 -1.82 -0.86 -12.42
N ARG A 102 -2.61 0.02 -13.05
CA ARG A 102 -2.17 1.32 -13.54
C ARG A 102 -3.12 2.41 -13.11
N SER A 103 -2.90 2.90 -11.90
CA SER A 103 -3.54 4.08 -11.34
C SER A 103 -3.15 5.36 -12.10
N LYS A 104 -4.12 6.24 -12.38
CA LYS A 104 -3.91 7.49 -13.11
C LYS A 104 -4.65 8.65 -12.45
N THR A 105 -4.03 9.83 -12.35
CA THR A 105 -4.75 11.07 -12.01
C THR A 105 -5.51 11.65 -13.20
N LYS A 106 -5.08 11.30 -14.42
CA LYS A 106 -5.77 11.56 -15.68
C LYS A 106 -5.80 10.29 -16.50
N LEU A 107 -7.00 9.77 -16.78
CA LEU A 107 -7.13 8.50 -17.48
C LEU A 107 -6.54 8.56 -18.89
N VAL A 108 -5.48 7.79 -19.08
CA VAL A 108 -4.79 7.57 -20.36
C VAL A 108 -4.23 6.16 -20.31
N ILE A 109 -4.35 5.42 -21.41
CA ILE A 109 -3.69 4.13 -21.58
C ILE A 109 -2.21 4.42 -21.87
N SER A 110 -1.36 4.35 -20.84
CA SER A 110 0.06 4.67 -21.01
C SER A 110 0.97 3.90 -20.07
N MET A 111 2.15 3.54 -20.59
CA MET A 111 3.20 2.77 -19.92
C MET A 111 4.55 3.47 -20.06
N SER A 112 5.44 3.24 -19.10
CA SER A 112 6.84 3.64 -19.20
C SER A 112 7.61 2.64 -20.06
N HIS A 113 8.55 3.10 -20.87
CA HIS A 113 9.31 2.26 -21.79
C HIS A 113 10.76 2.72 -21.93
N SER A 114 11.68 1.78 -21.79
CA SER A 114 13.07 1.94 -22.22
C SER A 114 13.35 1.09 -23.45
N SER A 115 13.91 1.70 -24.48
CA SER A 115 14.51 0.98 -25.62
C SER A 115 15.99 0.65 -25.37
N ALA A 116 16.59 1.18 -24.30
CA ALA A 116 18.02 1.01 -23.98
C ALA A 116 18.27 -0.13 -22.97
N ASP A 117 17.22 -0.55 -22.28
CA ASP A 117 17.27 -1.60 -21.25
C ASP A 117 16.02 -2.46 -21.41
N GLU A 118 16.20 -3.69 -21.91
CA GLU A 118 15.10 -4.63 -22.16
C GLU A 118 14.32 -4.96 -20.89
N THR A 119 14.99 -4.95 -19.72
CA THR A 119 14.34 -5.19 -18.43
C THR A 119 13.41 -4.06 -18.00
N ARG A 120 13.49 -2.92 -18.69
CA ARG A 120 12.62 -1.74 -18.55
C ARG A 120 11.74 -1.55 -19.78
N GLY A 121 11.58 -2.59 -20.60
CA GLY A 121 10.52 -2.67 -21.59
C GLY A 121 9.14 -2.50 -20.93
N TRP A 122 8.19 -1.90 -21.65
CA TRP A 122 6.88 -1.57 -21.07
C TRP A 122 6.06 -2.81 -20.70
N ASP A 123 6.33 -3.92 -21.38
CA ASP A 123 5.71 -5.23 -21.24
C ASP A 123 6.67 -6.29 -20.67
N PHE A 124 7.84 -5.88 -20.16
CA PHE A 124 8.78 -6.80 -19.53
C PHE A 124 8.13 -7.48 -18.31
N GLY A 125 8.14 -8.82 -18.30
CA GLY A 125 7.47 -9.64 -17.29
C GLY A 125 5.98 -9.94 -17.56
N LEU A 126 5.39 -9.32 -18.60
CA LEU A 126 3.98 -9.50 -18.97
C LEU A 126 3.80 -10.54 -20.08
N LYS A 127 2.78 -11.39 -19.94
CA LYS A 127 2.35 -12.40 -20.92
C LYS A 127 1.21 -11.87 -21.77
N ASN A 128 1.02 -12.47 -22.95
CA ASN A 128 -0.09 -12.13 -23.85
C ASN A 128 -1.48 -12.23 -23.20
N ASP A 129 -1.65 -13.16 -22.26
CA ASP A 129 -2.91 -13.39 -21.55
C ASP A 129 -3.06 -12.61 -20.24
N ASP A 130 -2.06 -11.80 -19.87
CA ASP A 130 -2.21 -10.86 -18.76
C ASP A 130 -3.07 -9.65 -19.19
N TYR A 131 -3.48 -8.86 -18.20
CA TYR A 131 -4.24 -7.63 -18.42
C TYR A 131 -3.57 -6.43 -17.74
N VAL A 132 -3.80 -5.24 -18.29
CA VAL A 132 -3.61 -3.97 -17.58
C VAL A 132 -4.95 -3.52 -17.05
N ALA A 133 -5.03 -3.25 -15.75
CA ALA A 133 -6.16 -2.55 -15.13
C ALA A 133 -5.87 -1.05 -15.07
N LEU A 134 -6.83 -0.23 -15.49
CA LEU A 134 -6.77 1.22 -15.41
C LEU A 134 -7.83 1.73 -14.46
N VAL A 135 -7.40 2.55 -13.52
CA VAL A 135 -8.26 3.17 -12.50
C VAL A 135 -7.84 4.62 -12.29
N VAL A 136 -8.81 5.50 -12.12
CA VAL A 136 -8.54 6.91 -11.81
C VAL A 136 -8.44 7.10 -10.31
N CYS A 137 -7.44 7.87 -9.85
CA CYS A 137 -7.34 8.31 -8.47
C CYS A 137 -7.45 9.84 -8.39
N GLU A 138 -8.30 10.33 -7.49
CA GLU A 138 -8.52 11.76 -7.22
C GLU A 138 -8.05 12.10 -5.81
N LYS A 139 -7.54 13.32 -5.63
CA LYS A 139 -7.11 13.81 -4.32
C LYS A 139 -8.35 14.20 -3.51
N ASN A 140 -8.46 13.73 -2.26
CA ASN A 140 -9.61 13.93 -1.37
C ASN A 140 -9.22 14.60 -0.02
N GLY A 141 -8.04 15.21 0.04
CA GLY A 141 -7.52 15.88 1.23
C GLY A 141 -6.23 16.63 0.91
N GLU A 142 -5.56 17.14 1.94
CA GLU A 142 -4.33 17.92 1.77
C GLU A 142 -3.09 17.02 1.83
N GLU A 143 -3.15 15.90 2.54
CA GLU A 143 -1.99 15.04 2.78
C GLU A 143 -1.54 14.31 1.50
N PRO A 144 -0.26 13.94 1.39
CA PRO A 144 0.26 13.20 0.23
C PRO A 144 -0.44 11.86 -0.06
N ILE A 145 -1.07 11.27 0.96
CA ILE A 145 -1.72 9.96 0.87
C ILE A 145 -3.24 10.03 0.72
N ASP A 146 -3.83 11.24 0.77
CA ASP A 146 -5.28 11.46 0.70
C ASP A 146 -5.81 11.33 -0.72
N TRP A 147 -5.81 10.11 -1.24
CA TRP A 147 -6.34 9.76 -2.55
C TRP A 147 -7.52 8.81 -2.43
N VAL A 148 -8.46 8.92 -3.37
CA VAL A 148 -9.56 7.98 -3.53
C VAL A 148 -9.55 7.47 -4.96
N ALA A 149 -9.66 6.16 -5.13
CA ALA A 149 -9.83 5.55 -6.43
C ALA A 149 -11.30 5.61 -6.85
N ASP A 150 -11.54 5.98 -8.12
CA ASP A 150 -12.84 5.89 -8.78
C ASP A 150 -13.30 4.43 -8.87
N GLU A 151 -14.61 4.22 -8.99
CA GLU A 151 -15.19 2.87 -9.05
C GLU A 151 -14.98 2.17 -10.40
N ASN A 152 -14.74 2.96 -11.45
CA ASN A 152 -14.62 2.48 -12.82
C ASN A 152 -13.22 1.93 -13.11
N VAL A 153 -13.04 0.63 -12.88
CA VAL A 153 -11.84 -0.13 -13.30
C VAL A 153 -12.09 -0.73 -14.68
N GLN A 154 -11.13 -0.54 -15.59
CA GLN A 154 -11.21 -1.01 -16.98
C GLN A 154 -9.98 -1.83 -17.35
N TYR A 155 -10.16 -2.88 -18.13
CA TYR A 155 -9.13 -3.90 -18.40
C TYR A 155 -8.77 -3.94 -19.87
N ILE A 156 -7.49 -4.14 -20.17
CA ILE A 156 -6.97 -4.26 -21.54
C ILE A 156 -6.02 -5.45 -21.59
N LYS A 157 -6.20 -6.35 -22.55
CA LYS A 157 -5.34 -7.53 -22.70
C LYS A 157 -3.98 -7.13 -23.26
N ILE A 158 -2.90 -7.73 -22.76
CA ILE A 158 -1.54 -7.38 -23.17
C ILE A 158 -1.29 -7.65 -24.67
N ILE A 159 -1.84 -8.74 -25.21
CA ILE A 159 -1.71 -9.03 -26.65
C ILE A 159 -2.28 -7.91 -27.55
N ASP A 160 -3.34 -7.23 -27.11
CA ASP A 160 -3.94 -6.12 -27.85
C ASP A 160 -3.03 -4.88 -27.81
N LEU A 161 -2.42 -4.60 -26.65
CA LEU A 161 -1.44 -3.51 -26.51
C LEU A 161 -0.21 -3.76 -27.40
N ARG A 162 0.31 -4.99 -27.42
CA ARG A 162 1.41 -5.41 -28.30
C ARG A 162 1.06 -5.24 -29.78
N SER A 163 -0.10 -5.77 -30.18
CA SER A 163 -0.58 -5.66 -31.57
C SER A 163 -0.73 -4.20 -32.01
N ALA A 164 -1.23 -3.32 -31.15
CA ALA A 164 -1.33 -1.89 -31.44
C ALA A 164 0.03 -1.19 -31.47
N PHE A 165 0.99 -1.61 -30.63
CA PHE A 165 2.35 -1.11 -30.64
C PHE A 165 3.08 -1.47 -31.93
N GLU A 166 3.04 -2.74 -32.35
CA GLU A 166 3.61 -3.24 -33.59
C GLU A 166 2.97 -2.59 -34.84
N ALA A 167 1.68 -2.30 -34.78
CA ALA A 167 0.95 -1.58 -35.83
C ALA A 167 1.20 -0.06 -35.84
N ASN A 168 2.16 0.45 -35.06
CA ASN A 168 2.48 1.88 -34.93
C ASN A 168 1.28 2.75 -34.53
N LYS A 169 0.34 2.21 -33.73
CA LYS A 169 -0.83 2.92 -33.20
C LYS A 169 -0.58 3.53 -31.82
N VAL A 170 0.68 3.80 -31.49
CA VAL A 170 1.13 4.31 -30.18
C VAL A 170 1.84 5.64 -30.36
N ILE A 171 1.53 6.59 -29.49
CA ILE A 171 2.21 7.88 -29.42
C ILE A 171 3.37 7.74 -28.43
N GLN A 172 4.58 8.01 -28.91
CA GLN A 172 5.78 8.02 -28.09
C GLN A 172 6.15 9.47 -27.71
N GLU A 173 6.22 9.76 -26.41
CA GLU A 173 6.55 11.09 -25.89
C GLU A 173 7.83 11.02 -25.04
N LYS A 174 8.87 11.76 -25.46
CA LYS A 174 10.13 11.87 -24.71
C LYS A 174 9.92 12.68 -23.41
N PRO A 175 10.59 12.33 -22.31
CA PRO A 175 10.48 13.06 -21.04
C PRO A 175 10.91 14.52 -21.23
N LYS A 176 10.24 15.45 -20.53
CA LYS A 176 10.43 16.91 -20.74
C LYS A 176 11.52 17.54 -19.87
N GLY A 177 12.16 16.79 -18.96
CA GLY A 177 13.24 17.34 -18.13
C GLY A 177 14.10 16.29 -17.42
N ALA A 178 15.27 16.71 -16.94
CA ALA A 178 16.29 15.85 -16.30
C ALA A 178 15.85 15.21 -14.96
N GLN A 179 14.69 15.59 -14.41
CA GLN A 179 14.11 15.03 -13.18
C GLN A 179 13.04 13.97 -13.44
N GLU A 180 12.49 13.90 -14.66
CA GLU A 180 11.63 12.82 -15.11
C GLU A 180 12.55 11.79 -15.76
N GLY A 181 12.62 10.57 -15.22
CA GLY A 181 13.63 9.58 -15.61
C GLY A 181 13.78 9.36 -17.12
N PHE A 182 14.88 8.73 -17.52
CA PHE A 182 15.27 8.49 -18.92
C PHE A 182 14.29 7.66 -19.77
N GLU A 183 13.15 7.24 -19.21
CA GLU A 183 12.17 6.38 -19.84
C GLU A 183 11.17 7.19 -20.67
N THR A 184 10.81 6.65 -21.82
CA THR A 184 9.86 7.28 -22.74
C THR A 184 8.44 6.86 -22.37
N ARG A 185 7.48 7.78 -22.49
CA ARG A 185 6.07 7.44 -22.27
C ARG A 185 5.45 6.93 -23.56
N LEU A 186 4.96 5.70 -23.55
CA LEU A 186 4.12 5.14 -24.59
C LEU A 186 2.65 5.38 -24.25
N THR A 187 1.89 5.92 -25.19
CA THR A 187 0.46 6.20 -25.02
C THR A 187 -0.35 5.57 -26.15
N TRP A 188 -1.25 4.65 -25.80
CA TRP A 188 -2.28 4.12 -26.69
C TRP A 188 -3.44 5.12 -26.69
N PRO A 189 -3.71 5.80 -27.82
CA PRO A 189 -4.72 6.85 -27.85
C PRO A 189 -6.11 6.33 -27.51
N SER A 190 -6.83 7.06 -26.66
CA SER A 190 -8.21 6.76 -26.30
C SER A 190 -9.03 8.03 -26.04
N SER A 191 -10.34 7.97 -26.25
CA SER A 191 -11.30 9.03 -25.91
C SER A 191 -12.07 8.63 -24.67
N VAL A 192 -12.12 9.51 -23.67
CA VAL A 192 -12.63 9.23 -22.32
C VAL A 192 -13.83 10.13 -22.02
N ALA A 193 -14.85 9.57 -21.38
CA ALA A 193 -16.03 10.28 -20.89
C ALA A 193 -15.64 11.25 -19.76
N SER A 194 -15.97 12.52 -19.93
CA SER A 194 -15.77 13.55 -18.90
C SER A 194 -16.84 13.54 -17.80
N SER A 195 -17.94 12.82 -18.02
CA SER A 195 -19.11 12.77 -17.14
C SER A 195 -19.99 11.59 -17.52
N GLU A 196 -20.95 11.27 -16.67
CA GLU A 196 -22.01 10.31 -16.97
C GLU A 196 -22.93 10.81 -18.10
N GLY A 197 -23.55 9.87 -18.81
CA GLY A 197 -24.46 10.19 -19.91
C GLY A 197 -24.94 8.97 -20.69
N VAL A 198 -25.58 9.23 -21.83
CA VAL A 198 -26.05 8.19 -22.75
C VAL A 198 -25.51 8.46 -24.15
N ILE A 199 -24.93 7.45 -24.80
CA ILE A 199 -24.45 7.57 -26.18
C ILE A 199 -25.64 7.81 -27.12
N THR A 200 -25.55 8.86 -27.91
CA THR A 200 -26.62 9.27 -28.83
C THR A 200 -26.28 9.07 -30.30
N GLU A 201 -24.98 9.12 -30.65
CA GLU A 201 -24.55 8.99 -32.03
C GLU A 201 -23.11 8.47 -32.07
N ILE A 202 -22.84 7.54 -32.99
CA ILE A 202 -21.50 7.09 -33.36
C ILE A 202 -21.42 7.18 -34.90
N SER A 203 -20.64 8.14 -35.37
CA SER A 203 -20.41 8.37 -36.80
C SER A 203 -18.91 8.61 -37.04
N ASN A 204 -18.50 9.79 -37.51
CA ASN A 204 -17.10 10.21 -37.51
C ASN A 204 -16.60 10.66 -36.12
N ARG A 205 -17.53 10.79 -35.15
CA ARG A 205 -17.31 11.19 -33.77
C ARG A 205 -18.23 10.37 -32.86
N ILE A 206 -17.91 10.34 -31.57
CA ILE A 206 -18.83 9.84 -30.54
C ILE A 206 -19.54 11.03 -29.91
N LYS A 207 -20.87 10.99 -29.84
CA LYS A 207 -21.66 11.98 -29.13
C LYS A 207 -22.47 11.33 -28.02
N PHE A 208 -22.48 11.94 -26.85
CA PHE A 208 -23.32 11.52 -25.74
C PHE A 208 -24.02 12.72 -25.09
N LYS A 209 -25.22 12.48 -24.56
CA LYS A 209 -25.95 13.47 -23.75
C LYS A 209 -25.58 13.28 -22.30
N ARG A 210 -25.06 14.33 -21.66
CA ARG A 210 -24.69 14.33 -20.26
C ARG A 210 -25.94 14.30 -19.37
N THR A 211 -25.95 13.45 -18.34
CA THR A 211 -27.11 13.25 -17.47
C THR A 211 -27.49 14.51 -16.68
N SER A 212 -26.50 15.32 -16.25
CA SER A 212 -26.76 16.45 -15.34
C SER A 212 -27.46 17.66 -15.97
N ASP A 213 -27.28 17.89 -17.28
CA ASP A 213 -27.82 19.08 -17.95
C ASP A 213 -28.23 18.86 -19.41
N ASN A 214 -28.30 17.60 -19.86
CA ASN A 214 -28.63 17.21 -21.23
C ASN A 214 -27.73 17.81 -22.32
N ARG A 215 -26.59 18.43 -21.97
CA ARG A 215 -25.65 18.94 -22.96
C ARG A 215 -25.07 17.80 -23.78
N THR A 216 -24.99 18.00 -25.10
CA THR A 216 -24.34 17.05 -26.00
C THR A 216 -22.83 17.29 -26.00
N ILE A 217 -22.08 16.25 -25.63
CA ILE A 217 -20.61 16.25 -25.66
C ILE A 217 -20.18 15.44 -26.87
N SER A 218 -19.22 15.96 -27.66
CA SER A 218 -18.73 15.31 -28.88
C SER A 218 -17.22 15.06 -28.85
N LEU A 219 -16.83 13.80 -28.89
CA LEU A 219 -15.43 13.36 -28.85
C LEU A 219 -14.95 12.90 -30.23
N SER A 220 -13.69 13.20 -30.55
CA SER A 220 -13.04 12.79 -31.79
C SER A 220 -12.75 11.28 -31.80
N LEU A 221 -12.93 10.64 -32.96
CA LEU A 221 -12.46 9.27 -33.25
C LEU A 221 -11.09 9.26 -33.94
N SER A 222 -10.35 10.36 -33.88
CA SER A 222 -8.94 10.43 -34.31
C SER A 222 -8.12 11.27 -33.34
N LYS A 223 -6.89 10.82 -33.06
CA LYS A 223 -5.90 11.53 -32.23
C LYS A 223 -4.51 11.45 -32.86
N LYS A 224 -3.90 12.62 -33.13
CA LYS A 224 -2.60 12.74 -33.84
C LYS A 224 -2.54 11.87 -35.12
N GLY A 225 -3.63 11.80 -35.88
CA GLY A 225 -3.72 11.00 -37.12
C GLY A 225 -4.04 9.51 -36.91
N ILE A 226 -4.10 9.02 -35.67
CA ILE A 226 -4.43 7.63 -35.35
C ILE A 226 -5.94 7.51 -35.15
N THR A 227 -6.58 6.64 -35.92
CA THR A 227 -8.02 6.33 -35.83
C THR A 227 -8.33 5.48 -34.61
N LEU A 228 -9.41 5.82 -33.91
CA LEU A 228 -9.92 5.10 -32.74
C LEU A 228 -11.16 4.29 -33.12
N THR A 229 -11.26 3.11 -32.54
CA THR A 229 -12.45 2.26 -32.65
C THR A 229 -13.36 2.53 -31.44
N PRO A 230 -14.66 2.81 -31.65
CA PRO A 230 -15.62 2.90 -30.55
C PRO A 230 -15.66 1.62 -29.70
N CYS A 231 -15.66 1.79 -28.38
CA CYS A 231 -15.81 0.72 -27.38
C CYS A 231 -17.24 0.63 -26.83
N VAL A 232 -18.15 1.48 -27.31
CA VAL A 232 -19.54 1.64 -26.87
C VAL A 232 -20.48 1.66 -28.06
N ARG A 233 -21.78 1.52 -27.82
CA ARG A 233 -22.87 1.53 -28.80
C ARG A 233 -23.84 2.67 -28.53
N VAL A 234 -24.60 3.08 -29.56
CA VAL A 234 -25.68 4.05 -29.37
C VAL A 234 -26.73 3.47 -28.43
N GLY A 235 -27.13 4.26 -27.43
CA GLY A 235 -28.04 3.84 -26.36
C GLY A 235 -27.32 3.40 -25.08
N ASP A 236 -26.01 3.14 -25.10
CA ASP A 236 -25.28 2.75 -23.90
C ASP A 236 -25.26 3.87 -22.86
N GLY A 237 -25.57 3.52 -21.61
CA GLY A 237 -25.27 4.37 -20.45
C GLY A 237 -23.77 4.33 -20.17
N ILE A 238 -23.18 5.50 -19.91
CA ILE A 238 -21.76 5.65 -19.64
C ILE A 238 -21.50 6.36 -18.33
N SER A 239 -20.38 6.02 -17.70
CA SER A 239 -19.91 6.65 -16.47
C SER A 239 -18.77 7.64 -16.74
N ARG A 240 -18.54 8.57 -15.80
CA ARG A 240 -17.32 9.38 -15.80
C ARG A 240 -16.10 8.45 -15.84
N TYR A 241 -15.05 8.88 -16.53
CA TYR A 241 -13.81 8.11 -16.72
C TYR A 241 -13.95 6.80 -17.52
N GLN A 242 -15.07 6.53 -18.18
CA GLN A 242 -15.14 5.41 -19.12
C GLN A 242 -14.42 5.72 -20.43
N ILE A 243 -13.61 4.77 -20.93
CA ILE A 243 -13.02 4.84 -22.27
C ILE A 243 -14.12 4.52 -23.28
N LEU A 244 -14.45 5.48 -24.14
CA LEU A 244 -15.51 5.38 -25.15
C LEU A 244 -14.98 4.94 -26.52
N ALA A 245 -13.71 5.21 -26.81
CA ALA A 245 -13.03 4.74 -28.02
C ALA A 245 -11.54 4.60 -27.76
N SER A 246 -10.90 3.64 -28.43
CA SER A 246 -9.48 3.32 -28.23
C SER A 246 -8.90 2.64 -29.46
N VAL A 247 -7.57 2.59 -29.54
CA VAL A 247 -6.84 1.77 -30.52
C VAL A 247 -6.80 0.28 -30.17
N VAL A 248 -7.20 -0.06 -28.94
CA VAL A 248 -7.28 -1.43 -28.40
C VAL A 248 -8.65 -1.68 -27.78
N PRO A 249 -9.17 -2.91 -27.78
CA PRO A 249 -10.36 -3.27 -27.01
C PRO A 249 -10.19 -2.91 -25.53
N VAL A 250 -11.28 -2.43 -24.92
CA VAL A 250 -11.34 -2.13 -23.48
C VAL A 250 -12.49 -2.92 -22.89
N LEU A 251 -12.20 -3.70 -21.87
CA LEU A 251 -13.15 -4.57 -21.20
C LEU A 251 -13.57 -3.95 -19.87
N LYS A 252 -14.84 -4.12 -19.52
CA LYS A 252 -15.33 -3.80 -18.17
C LYS A 252 -15.00 -4.93 -17.20
N ASP A 253 -15.09 -6.18 -17.68
CA ASP A 253 -14.92 -7.38 -16.87
C ASP A 253 -13.80 -8.26 -17.42
N VAL A 254 -13.05 -8.90 -16.53
CA VAL A 254 -12.04 -9.89 -16.87
C VAL A 254 -12.73 -11.26 -17.04
N PRO A 255 -12.49 -11.97 -18.16
CA PRO A 255 -13.18 -13.23 -18.44
C PRO A 255 -12.88 -14.28 -17.39
N LYS A 256 -13.87 -15.15 -17.13
CA LYS A 256 -13.68 -16.34 -16.31
C LYS A 256 -12.89 -17.38 -17.09
N ARG A 257 -11.90 -17.96 -16.43
CA ARG A 257 -11.11 -19.11 -16.92
C ARG A 257 -11.11 -20.14 -15.82
N GLU A 258 -11.59 -21.33 -16.14
CA GLU A 258 -11.51 -22.49 -15.26
C GLU A 258 -10.13 -23.12 -15.39
N ILE A 259 -9.52 -23.41 -14.25
CA ILE A 259 -8.27 -24.16 -14.15
C ILE A 259 -8.42 -25.21 -13.06
N ASP A 260 -7.71 -26.34 -13.21
CA ASP A 260 -7.38 -27.20 -12.09
C ASP A 260 -6.20 -26.54 -11.36
N SER A 261 -6.49 -25.79 -10.29
CA SER A 261 -5.51 -24.90 -9.66
C SER A 261 -4.23 -25.59 -9.23
N GLU A 262 -4.31 -26.77 -8.59
CA GLU A 262 -3.09 -27.45 -8.11
C GLU A 262 -2.22 -27.92 -9.28
N ASN A 263 -2.81 -28.60 -10.27
CA ASN A 263 -2.06 -29.08 -11.43
C ASN A 263 -1.51 -27.92 -12.28
N TYR A 264 -2.32 -26.87 -12.49
CA TYR A 264 -1.90 -25.67 -13.23
C TYR A 264 -0.67 -25.01 -12.59
N TYR A 265 -0.69 -24.78 -11.27
CA TYR A 265 0.44 -24.14 -10.59
C TYR A 265 1.63 -25.08 -10.42
N ARG A 266 1.40 -26.39 -10.26
CA ARG A 266 2.47 -27.40 -10.27
C ARG A 266 3.26 -27.36 -11.57
N ASP A 267 2.57 -27.34 -12.72
CA ASP A 267 3.23 -27.23 -14.03
C ASP A 267 4.02 -25.91 -14.13
N LEU A 268 3.41 -24.82 -13.64
CA LEU A 268 4.00 -23.49 -13.67
C LEU A 268 5.26 -23.36 -12.79
N LEU A 269 5.39 -24.13 -11.71
CA LEU A 269 6.62 -24.25 -10.91
C LEU A 269 7.80 -24.86 -11.69
N THR A 270 7.55 -25.55 -12.81
CA THR A 270 8.60 -26.13 -13.67
C THR A 270 8.93 -25.25 -14.89
N SER A 271 8.23 -24.13 -15.05
CA SER A 271 8.45 -23.19 -16.15
C SER A 271 9.88 -22.64 -16.16
N ALA A 272 10.46 -22.43 -17.34
CA ALA A 272 11.74 -21.74 -17.49
C ALA A 272 11.68 -20.27 -17.01
N SER A 273 10.48 -19.67 -17.00
CA SER A 273 10.26 -18.29 -16.55
C SER A 273 10.30 -18.17 -15.02
N ILE A 274 11.20 -17.33 -14.49
CA ILE A 274 11.25 -17.02 -13.05
C ILE A 274 9.92 -16.38 -12.58
N SER A 275 9.32 -15.52 -13.41
CA SER A 275 8.02 -14.88 -13.15
C SER A 275 6.90 -15.90 -12.95
N ASP A 276 6.96 -17.02 -13.69
CA ASP A 276 5.98 -18.11 -13.63
C ASP A 276 6.14 -18.91 -12.35
N ARG A 277 7.38 -19.33 -12.04
CA ARG A 277 7.67 -20.08 -10.83
C ARG A 277 7.37 -19.27 -9.57
N TYR A 278 7.72 -17.97 -9.57
CA TYR A 278 7.36 -17.05 -8.48
C TYR A 278 5.85 -16.93 -8.32
N CYS A 279 5.12 -16.72 -9.42
CA CYS A 279 3.66 -16.64 -9.43
C CYS A 279 3.01 -17.93 -8.91
N ALA A 280 3.53 -19.08 -9.30
CA ALA A 280 3.05 -20.36 -8.83
C ALA A 280 3.30 -20.54 -7.32
N ALA A 281 4.52 -20.29 -6.85
CA ALA A 281 4.86 -20.36 -5.43
C ALA A 281 3.95 -19.42 -4.58
N LYS A 282 3.69 -18.20 -5.07
CA LYS A 282 2.73 -17.28 -4.43
C LYS A 282 1.33 -17.86 -4.39
N ALA A 283 0.86 -18.44 -5.49
CA ALA A 283 -0.49 -19.01 -5.59
C ALA A 283 -0.73 -20.14 -4.60
N TYR A 284 0.28 -21.00 -4.38
CA TYR A 284 0.21 -22.11 -3.42
C TYR A 284 -0.16 -21.65 -2.00
N SER A 285 0.23 -20.43 -1.58
CA SER A 285 -0.20 -19.84 -0.30
C SER A 285 -1.73 -19.73 -0.16
N PHE A 286 -2.47 -19.72 -1.26
CA PHE A 286 -3.90 -19.46 -1.29
C PHE A 286 -4.74 -20.69 -1.70
N LEU A 287 -4.12 -21.87 -1.88
CA LEU A 287 -4.80 -23.11 -2.28
C LEU A 287 -5.41 -23.89 -1.09
N ASN A 288 -6.03 -23.20 -0.12
CA ASN A 288 -6.71 -23.81 1.04
C ASN A 288 -5.88 -24.84 1.85
N ARG A 289 -4.54 -24.80 1.77
CA ARG A 289 -3.60 -25.65 2.53
C ARG A 289 -3.71 -27.16 2.25
N GLN A 290 -4.42 -27.57 1.20
CA GLN A 290 -4.53 -28.96 0.77
C GLN A 290 -3.89 -29.10 -0.61
N PHE A 291 -2.57 -29.21 -0.62
CA PHE A 291 -1.79 -29.41 -1.84
C PHE A 291 -0.58 -30.28 -1.51
N ASP A 292 -0.03 -30.93 -2.52
CA ASP A 292 1.26 -31.60 -2.41
C ASP A 292 2.39 -30.59 -2.19
N ASN A 293 3.13 -30.75 -1.09
CA ASN A 293 4.25 -29.88 -0.75
C ASN A 293 5.51 -30.19 -1.58
N ILE A 294 5.62 -31.36 -2.20
CA ILE A 294 6.85 -31.82 -2.89
C ILE A 294 7.36 -30.80 -3.92
N PRO A 295 6.53 -30.24 -4.84
CA PRO A 295 7.01 -29.26 -5.80
C PRO A 295 7.63 -28.01 -5.17
N LEU A 296 7.13 -27.56 -4.02
CA LEU A 296 7.70 -26.40 -3.31
C LEU A 296 9.01 -26.78 -2.59
N ILE A 297 9.08 -27.98 -2.02
CA ILE A 297 10.29 -28.51 -1.39
C ILE A 297 11.42 -28.62 -2.44
N ASP A 298 11.11 -29.16 -3.62
CA ASP A 298 12.06 -29.26 -4.72
C ASP A 298 12.60 -27.89 -5.14
N ARG A 299 11.75 -26.85 -5.16
CA ARG A 299 12.18 -25.48 -5.45
C ARG A 299 13.11 -24.89 -4.39
N ILE A 300 12.87 -25.17 -3.10
CA ILE A 300 13.78 -24.75 -2.02
C ILE A 300 15.16 -25.42 -2.15
N ASN A 301 15.16 -26.71 -2.45
CA ASN A 301 16.36 -27.55 -2.52
C ASN A 301 17.16 -27.39 -3.84
N ASP A 302 16.58 -26.75 -4.86
CA ASP A 302 17.25 -26.51 -6.13
C ASP A 302 18.27 -25.36 -6.01
N ASP A 303 19.56 -25.67 -5.95
CA ASP A 303 20.64 -24.68 -5.83
C ASP A 303 20.66 -23.63 -6.95
N ALA A 304 20.13 -23.95 -8.15
CA ALA A 304 20.06 -23.01 -9.27
C ALA A 304 18.82 -22.10 -9.23
N GLU A 305 17.87 -22.36 -8.34
CA GLU A 305 16.64 -21.57 -8.25
C GLU A 305 16.89 -20.16 -7.71
N HIS A 306 16.16 -19.21 -8.28
CA HIS A 306 16.21 -17.82 -7.88
C HIS A 306 15.75 -17.65 -6.43
N ILE A 307 16.52 -16.91 -5.63
CA ILE A 307 16.27 -16.75 -4.19
C ILE A 307 14.84 -16.32 -3.85
N TYR A 308 14.27 -15.30 -4.51
CA TYR A 308 12.88 -14.90 -4.28
C TYR A 308 11.83 -15.99 -4.62
N VAL A 309 12.10 -16.92 -5.53
CA VAL A 309 11.21 -18.07 -5.77
C VAL A 309 11.30 -19.04 -4.59
N LYS A 310 12.51 -19.32 -4.07
CA LYS A 310 12.71 -20.15 -2.88
C LYS A 310 12.02 -19.56 -1.65
N ILE A 311 12.20 -18.26 -1.42
CA ILE A 311 11.59 -17.57 -0.29
C ILE A 311 10.06 -17.62 -0.41
N GLU A 312 9.49 -17.43 -1.60
CA GLU A 312 8.03 -17.53 -1.78
C GLU A 312 7.51 -18.96 -1.62
N ALA A 313 8.27 -19.97 -2.08
CA ALA A 313 7.94 -21.37 -1.84
C ALA A 313 7.98 -21.72 -0.34
N ALA A 314 8.97 -21.19 0.38
CA ALA A 314 9.06 -21.31 1.83
C ALA A 314 7.90 -20.61 2.54
N ALA A 315 7.45 -19.45 2.06
CA ALA A 315 6.27 -18.77 2.59
C ALA A 315 4.99 -19.62 2.44
N ALA A 316 4.79 -20.24 1.27
CA ALA A 316 3.65 -21.14 1.05
C ALA A 316 3.70 -22.38 1.94
N LEU A 317 4.88 -22.99 2.12
CA LEU A 317 5.10 -24.10 3.04
C LEU A 317 4.89 -23.70 4.52
N ALA A 318 5.41 -22.55 4.94
CA ALA A 318 5.20 -22.04 6.30
C ALA A 318 3.72 -21.79 6.56
N ARG A 319 2.98 -21.26 5.56
CA ARG A 319 1.53 -21.05 5.64
C ARG A 319 0.73 -22.35 5.73
N SER A 320 1.19 -23.43 5.10
CA SER A 320 0.59 -24.76 5.27
C SER A 320 0.92 -25.39 6.63
N GLY A 321 1.90 -24.86 7.36
CA GLY A 321 2.34 -25.33 8.67
C GLY A 321 3.61 -26.20 8.63
N SER A 322 4.29 -26.24 7.49
CA SER A 322 5.54 -26.99 7.32
C SER A 322 6.69 -26.33 8.09
N GLN A 323 7.37 -27.15 8.91
CA GLN A 323 8.59 -26.75 9.61
C GLN A 323 9.68 -26.29 8.65
N LEU A 324 9.85 -26.99 7.52
CA LEU A 324 10.86 -26.68 6.51
C LEU A 324 10.72 -25.25 5.97
N GLY A 325 9.48 -24.79 5.75
CA GLY A 325 9.22 -23.43 5.28
C GLY A 325 9.72 -22.38 6.27
N TYR A 326 9.44 -22.58 7.56
CA TYR A 326 9.94 -21.71 8.61
C TYR A 326 11.47 -21.81 8.76
N ASP A 327 12.05 -23.01 8.75
CA ASP A 327 13.50 -23.20 8.87
C ASP A 327 14.24 -22.47 7.74
N PHE A 328 13.71 -22.52 6.51
CA PHE A 328 14.28 -21.78 5.39
C PHE A 328 14.17 -20.27 5.64
N ILE A 329 13.01 -19.74 6.04
CA ILE A 329 12.85 -18.31 6.33
C ILE A 329 13.80 -17.86 7.47
N GLU A 330 13.96 -18.67 8.51
CA GLU A 330 14.90 -18.42 9.62
C GLU A 330 16.36 -18.41 9.13
N SER A 331 16.72 -19.25 8.15
CA SER A 331 18.05 -19.18 7.53
C SER A 331 18.27 -17.86 6.77
N ILE A 332 17.24 -17.33 6.11
CA ILE A 332 17.31 -16.08 5.34
C ILE A 332 17.43 -14.84 6.24
N LEU A 333 16.86 -14.86 7.45
CA LEU A 333 17.08 -13.81 8.46
C LEU A 333 18.57 -13.64 8.84
N ASN A 334 19.41 -14.64 8.54
CA ASN A 334 20.85 -14.64 8.77
C ASN A 334 21.68 -14.52 7.48
N SER A 335 21.06 -14.29 6.32
CA SER A 335 21.76 -14.14 5.03
C SER A 335 22.75 -12.97 5.02
N ASP A 336 23.88 -13.02 4.32
CA ASP A 336 24.79 -11.86 4.23
C ASP A 336 24.16 -10.63 3.53
N TYR A 337 23.07 -10.83 2.78
CA TYR A 337 22.39 -9.80 2.02
C TYR A 337 21.22 -9.20 2.82
N LEU A 338 21.28 -7.90 3.11
CA LEU A 338 20.25 -7.19 3.88
C LEU A 338 18.90 -7.20 3.18
N GLU A 339 18.86 -7.16 1.85
CA GLU A 339 17.65 -7.26 1.05
C GLU A 339 16.92 -8.59 1.25
N HIS A 340 17.65 -9.70 1.42
CA HIS A 340 17.05 -11.00 1.68
C HIS A 340 16.50 -11.08 3.11
N ARG A 341 17.25 -10.58 4.10
CA ARG A 341 16.77 -10.50 5.48
C ARG A 341 15.48 -9.69 5.57
N LEU A 342 15.43 -8.53 4.89
CA LEU A 342 14.26 -7.67 4.90
C LEU A 342 13.06 -8.35 4.23
N GLU A 343 13.28 -9.07 3.12
CA GLU A 343 12.23 -9.84 2.47
C GLU A 343 11.66 -10.93 3.40
N ALA A 344 12.52 -11.65 4.13
CA ALA A 344 12.09 -12.64 5.12
C ALA A 344 11.27 -12.01 6.25
N VAL A 345 11.66 -10.83 6.75
CA VAL A 345 10.88 -10.06 7.72
C VAL A 345 9.50 -9.68 7.18
N ILE A 346 9.42 -9.21 5.94
CA ILE A 346 8.12 -8.85 5.32
C ILE A 346 7.23 -10.08 5.19
N ILE A 347 7.79 -11.22 4.77
CA ILE A 347 7.05 -12.48 4.64
C ILE A 347 6.53 -13.00 5.97
N LEU A 348 7.33 -12.91 7.04
CA LEU A 348 6.85 -13.25 8.37
C LEU A 348 5.68 -12.36 8.79
N GLY A 349 5.65 -11.08 8.35
CA GLY A 349 4.51 -10.18 8.52
C GLY A 349 3.24 -10.59 7.76
N GLU A 350 3.37 -11.38 6.70
CA GLU A 350 2.24 -11.91 5.91
C GLU A 350 1.71 -13.26 6.43
N LEU A 351 2.39 -13.88 7.39
CA LEU A 351 2.09 -15.20 7.94
C LEU A 351 1.41 -15.07 9.31
N PRO A 352 0.07 -15.08 9.41
CA PRO A 352 -0.71 -14.69 10.60
C PRO A 352 -0.69 -15.74 11.72
N PHE A 353 0.49 -16.15 12.16
CA PHE A 353 0.70 -17.20 13.16
C PHE A 353 1.63 -16.71 14.28
N GLU A 354 1.39 -17.18 15.50
CA GLU A 354 2.20 -16.85 16.68
C GLU A 354 3.69 -17.14 16.49
N ARG A 355 4.03 -18.20 15.74
CA ARG A 355 5.42 -18.50 15.41
C ARG A 355 6.10 -17.37 14.64
N SER A 356 5.41 -16.78 13.65
CA SER A 356 5.93 -15.63 12.90
C SER A 356 6.13 -14.42 13.81
N GLY A 357 5.17 -14.17 14.72
CA GLY A 357 5.29 -13.14 15.76
C GLY A 357 6.53 -13.34 16.64
N GLN A 358 6.79 -14.56 17.10
CA GLN A 358 7.98 -14.85 17.90
C GLN A 358 9.29 -14.65 17.14
N LEU A 359 9.36 -15.05 15.87
CA LEU A 359 10.55 -14.82 15.04
C LEU A 359 10.80 -13.33 14.81
N LEU A 360 9.74 -12.56 14.53
CA LEU A 360 9.83 -11.11 14.39
C LEU A 360 10.24 -10.41 15.69
N ILE A 361 9.76 -10.88 16.86
CA ILE A 361 10.22 -10.37 18.15
C ILE A 361 11.72 -10.61 18.32
N ARG A 362 12.21 -11.82 18.00
CA ARG A 362 13.66 -12.11 18.05
C ARG A 362 14.45 -11.13 17.17
N VAL A 363 14.02 -10.91 15.93
CA VAL A 363 14.66 -9.96 15.01
C VAL A 363 14.64 -8.53 15.56
N LEU A 364 13.50 -8.08 16.10
CA LEU A 364 13.36 -6.76 16.70
C LEU A 364 14.32 -6.56 17.89
N THR A 365 14.49 -7.58 18.72
CA THR A 365 15.34 -7.53 19.92
C THR A 365 16.82 -7.84 19.68
N ASP A 366 17.17 -8.33 18.50
CA ASP A 366 18.55 -8.65 18.15
C ASP A 366 19.34 -7.38 17.83
N GLY A 367 20.13 -6.92 18.81
CA GLY A 367 20.98 -5.74 18.69
C GLY A 367 22.10 -5.87 17.64
N THR A 368 22.36 -7.07 17.11
CA THR A 368 23.34 -7.28 16.02
C THR A 368 22.72 -7.08 14.63
N GLN A 369 21.39 -7.08 14.52
CA GLN A 369 20.70 -6.84 13.26
C GLN A 369 20.76 -5.37 12.85
N HIS A 370 20.76 -5.15 11.55
CA HIS A 370 20.69 -3.81 10.98
C HIS A 370 19.42 -3.08 11.41
N GLU A 371 19.52 -1.78 11.73
CA GLU A 371 18.41 -1.01 12.32
C GLU A 371 17.13 -1.02 11.47
N GLU A 372 17.25 -0.99 10.14
CA GLU A 372 16.09 -1.05 9.25
C GLU A 372 15.45 -2.45 9.19
N ILE A 373 16.22 -3.52 9.45
CA ILE A 373 15.67 -4.88 9.59
C ILE A 373 14.86 -4.96 10.89
N ARG A 374 15.40 -4.43 11.99
CA ARG A 374 14.72 -4.36 13.29
C ARG A 374 13.46 -3.50 13.22
N GLY A 375 13.54 -2.33 12.58
CA GLY A 375 12.39 -1.47 12.32
C GLY A 375 11.36 -2.13 11.39
N GLY A 376 11.82 -2.90 10.40
CA GLY A 376 10.97 -3.75 9.56
C GLY A 376 10.26 -4.82 10.37
N ALA A 377 10.92 -5.42 11.36
CA ALA A 377 10.29 -6.40 12.25
C ALA A 377 9.21 -5.76 13.13
N ALA A 378 9.45 -4.57 13.68
CA ALA A 378 8.42 -3.80 14.37
C ALA A 378 7.21 -3.53 13.47
N TRP A 379 7.44 -3.06 12.24
CA TRP A 379 6.39 -2.87 11.23
C TRP A 379 5.59 -4.15 10.96
N ALA A 380 6.27 -5.27 10.74
CA ALA A 380 5.66 -6.57 10.46
C ALA A 380 4.83 -7.10 11.64
N LEU A 381 5.25 -6.87 12.90
CA LEU A 381 4.43 -7.20 14.07
C LEU A 381 3.09 -6.44 14.08
N GLY A 382 3.09 -5.19 13.60
CA GLY A 382 1.87 -4.40 13.41
C GLY A 382 0.97 -4.92 12.30
N GLU A 383 1.55 -5.41 11.19
CA GLU A 383 0.80 -6.08 10.11
C GLU A 383 0.15 -7.38 10.58
N LEU A 384 0.85 -8.18 11.41
CA LEU A 384 0.30 -9.41 12.00
C LEU A 384 -0.86 -9.15 12.96
N ASN A 385 -0.85 -7.99 13.64
CA ASN A 385 -1.90 -7.57 14.56
C ASN A 385 -2.23 -8.61 15.66
N LEU A 386 -1.21 -9.33 16.13
CA LEU A 386 -1.34 -10.34 17.19
C LEU A 386 -1.20 -9.69 18.57
N ARG A 387 -2.20 -9.86 19.44
CA ARG A 387 -2.21 -9.27 20.80
C ARG A 387 -0.94 -9.61 21.60
N SER A 388 -0.37 -10.81 21.40
CA SER A 388 0.82 -11.32 22.08
C SER A 388 2.09 -10.50 21.81
N THR A 389 2.13 -9.70 20.75
CA THR A 389 3.33 -8.96 20.31
C THR A 389 3.38 -7.52 20.83
N ILE A 390 2.28 -7.01 21.39
CA ILE A 390 2.17 -5.67 21.99
C ILE A 390 3.30 -5.37 23.00
N PRO A 391 3.64 -6.26 23.95
CA PRO A 391 4.70 -5.99 24.92
C PRO A 391 6.06 -5.69 24.27
N SER A 392 6.41 -6.42 23.21
CA SER A 392 7.68 -6.24 22.51
C SER A 392 7.73 -4.93 21.72
N LEU A 393 6.61 -4.52 21.13
CA LEU A 393 6.51 -3.20 20.48
C LEU A 393 6.65 -2.06 21.50
N ILE A 394 6.05 -2.19 22.68
CA ILE A 394 6.18 -1.18 23.74
C ILE A 394 7.61 -1.15 24.27
N SER A 395 8.23 -2.30 24.50
CA SER A 395 9.63 -2.38 24.92
C SER A 395 10.57 -1.69 23.92
N ALA A 396 10.24 -1.72 22.62
CA ALA A 396 11.04 -1.06 21.59
C ALA A 396 11.02 0.48 21.68
N PHE A 397 10.15 1.09 22.50
CA PHE A 397 10.20 2.54 22.80
C PHE A 397 11.45 2.93 23.60
N ASN A 398 12.10 1.97 24.25
CA ASN A 398 13.35 2.17 24.97
C ASN A 398 14.60 2.04 24.08
N GLU A 399 14.43 1.77 22.78
CA GLU A 399 15.55 1.67 21.84
C GLU A 399 16.23 3.02 21.58
N VAL A 400 17.55 3.00 21.43
CA VAL A 400 18.33 4.18 21.06
C VAL A 400 17.99 4.62 19.63
N SER A 401 17.81 3.66 18.72
CA SER A 401 17.49 3.94 17.31
C SER A 401 16.09 4.52 17.17
N LEU A 402 16.03 5.79 16.75
CA LEU A 402 14.78 6.50 16.50
C LEU A 402 13.92 5.84 15.40
N PRO A 403 14.47 5.35 14.27
CA PRO A 403 13.70 4.58 13.28
C PRO A 403 12.90 3.41 13.88
N ILE A 404 13.50 2.63 14.79
CA ILE A 404 12.83 1.49 15.43
C ILE A 404 11.66 1.97 16.29
N ARG A 405 11.87 3.01 17.11
CA ARG A 405 10.81 3.60 17.94
C ARG A 405 9.63 4.10 17.11
N ILE A 406 9.91 4.76 15.98
CA ILE A 406 8.88 5.26 15.07
C ILE A 406 8.04 4.11 14.50
N GLU A 407 8.69 3.05 14.01
CA GLU A 407 7.98 1.90 13.45
C GLU A 407 7.19 1.13 14.51
N ALA A 408 7.74 0.96 15.71
CA ALA A 408 7.01 0.36 16.82
C ALA A 408 5.77 1.18 17.20
N THR A 409 5.87 2.51 17.19
CA THR A 409 4.77 3.41 17.55
C THR A 409 3.65 3.36 16.51
N ARG A 410 4.01 3.40 15.21
CA ARG A 410 3.06 3.24 14.10
C ARG A 410 2.35 1.89 14.13
N SER A 411 3.11 0.83 14.45
CA SER A 411 2.58 -0.53 14.57
C SER A 411 1.59 -0.63 15.74
N LEU A 412 1.93 -0.07 16.89
CA LEU A 412 1.03 -0.03 18.05
C LEU A 412 -0.27 0.75 17.74
N LYS A 413 -0.18 1.87 17.00
CA LYS A 413 -1.36 2.60 16.52
C LYS A 413 -2.27 1.71 15.67
N ARG A 414 -1.69 0.95 14.74
CA ARG A 414 -2.47 0.01 13.90
C ARG A 414 -3.16 -1.06 14.76
N MET A 415 -2.46 -1.60 15.76
CA MET A 415 -3.02 -2.61 16.66
C MET A 415 -4.19 -2.12 17.50
N CYS A 416 -4.30 -0.80 17.73
CA CYS A 416 -5.44 -0.24 18.46
C CYS A 416 -6.78 -0.57 17.77
N SER A 417 -6.81 -0.72 16.44
CA SER A 417 -8.02 -1.13 15.69
C SER A 417 -8.65 -2.44 16.18
N SER A 418 -7.87 -3.33 16.80
CA SER A 418 -8.34 -4.61 17.32
C SER A 418 -8.12 -4.78 18.83
N HIS A 419 -7.16 -4.07 19.40
CA HIS A 419 -6.65 -4.31 20.76
C HIS A 419 -6.61 -3.05 21.63
N VAL A 420 -7.41 -2.02 21.34
CA VAL A 420 -7.38 -0.72 22.06
C VAL A 420 -7.40 -0.86 23.58
N TYR A 421 -8.25 -1.73 24.15
CA TYR A 421 -8.30 -1.94 25.61
C TYR A 421 -7.03 -2.53 26.19
N THR A 422 -6.35 -3.42 25.44
CA THR A 422 -5.05 -3.94 25.87
C THR A 422 -3.99 -2.85 25.85
N VAL A 423 -3.99 -1.99 24.82
CA VAL A 423 -3.06 -0.85 24.74
C VAL A 423 -3.32 0.16 25.87
N LEU A 424 -4.60 0.39 26.22
CA LEU A 424 -4.98 1.20 27.39
C LEU A 424 -4.47 0.58 28.71
N ASP A 425 -4.58 -0.73 28.89
CA ASP A 425 -4.03 -1.41 30.08
C ASP A 425 -2.50 -1.26 30.18
N PHE A 426 -1.80 -1.28 29.04
CA PHE A 426 -0.37 -0.99 29.01
C PHE A 426 -0.05 0.48 29.32
N PHE A 427 -0.83 1.44 28.82
CA PHE A 427 -0.65 2.87 29.17
C PHE A 427 -0.61 3.09 30.69
N ARG A 428 -1.50 2.42 31.43
CA ARG A 428 -1.57 2.50 32.90
C ARG A 428 -0.29 1.98 33.58
N ASN A 429 0.27 0.88 33.07
CA ASN A 429 1.39 0.20 33.73
C ASN A 429 2.76 0.54 33.13
N ALA A 430 2.81 1.38 32.08
CA ALA A 430 4.02 1.77 31.39
C ALA A 430 4.99 2.59 32.26
N SER A 431 6.28 2.55 31.93
CA SER A 431 7.25 3.51 32.44
C SER A 431 7.05 4.91 31.80
N GLU A 432 7.67 5.94 32.38
CA GLU A 432 7.69 7.30 31.81
C GLU A 432 8.34 7.34 30.42
N ASN A 433 9.25 6.40 30.10
CA ASN A 433 9.89 6.31 28.79
C ASN A 433 8.99 5.68 27.72
N GLU A 434 8.11 4.74 28.12
CA GLU A 434 7.23 4.00 27.20
C GLU A 434 5.91 4.75 26.94
N ARG A 435 5.39 5.44 27.98
CA ARG A 435 4.11 6.15 27.92
C ARG A 435 3.99 7.13 26.74
N PRO A 436 5.01 7.90 26.33
CA PRO A 436 4.94 8.77 25.16
C PRO A 436 4.53 8.04 23.87
N GLY A 437 5.13 6.88 23.59
CA GLY A 437 4.85 6.09 22.39
C GLY A 437 3.42 5.51 22.41
N ILE A 438 3.00 4.98 23.55
CA ILE A 438 1.63 4.48 23.73
C ILE A 438 0.61 5.59 23.53
N SER A 439 0.90 6.77 24.09
CA SER A 439 0.00 7.93 24.04
C SER A 439 -0.13 8.50 22.64
N TRP A 440 0.97 8.53 21.89
CA TRP A 440 0.92 8.86 20.47
C TRP A 440 0.04 7.87 19.70
N ALA A 441 0.21 6.57 19.93
CA ALA A 441 -0.56 5.54 19.25
C ALA A 441 -2.07 5.66 19.53
N LEU A 442 -2.47 5.81 20.80
CA LEU A 442 -3.87 5.99 21.21
C LEU A 442 -4.45 7.31 20.69
N GLY A 443 -3.70 8.42 20.79
CA GLY A 443 -4.14 9.74 20.32
C GLY A 443 -4.36 9.76 18.81
N LYS A 444 -3.47 9.14 18.03
CA LYS A 444 -3.60 9.05 16.57
C LYS A 444 -4.55 7.98 16.07
N TYR A 445 -4.80 6.93 16.86
CA TYR A 445 -5.89 6.01 16.59
C TYR A 445 -7.23 6.70 16.77
N GLY A 446 -7.42 7.42 17.88
CA GLY A 446 -8.55 8.30 18.09
C GLY A 446 -9.90 7.62 18.31
N GLU A 447 -10.00 6.29 18.22
CA GLU A 447 -11.25 5.52 18.38
C GLU A 447 -11.28 4.70 19.71
N TRP A 448 -11.02 5.36 20.84
CA TRP A 448 -11.09 4.78 22.20
C TRP A 448 -12.28 5.35 23.01
N ASP A 449 -12.72 4.64 24.04
CA ASP A 449 -13.76 5.09 24.98
C ASP A 449 -13.18 6.05 26.04
N LEU A 450 -13.78 7.23 26.25
CA LEU A 450 -13.22 8.26 27.14
C LEU A 450 -13.19 7.80 28.59
N LYS A 451 -14.28 7.20 29.05
CA LYS A 451 -14.38 6.68 30.42
C LYS A 451 -13.31 5.62 30.68
N ALA A 452 -13.14 4.66 29.77
CA ALA A 452 -12.13 3.62 29.87
C ALA A 452 -10.70 4.16 29.92
N LEU A 453 -10.41 5.24 29.19
CA LEU A 453 -9.12 5.94 29.24
C LEU A 453 -8.93 6.63 30.59
N VAL A 454 -9.92 7.41 31.05
CA VAL A 454 -9.85 8.18 32.30
C VAL A 454 -9.69 7.25 33.52
N GLU A 455 -10.38 6.10 33.55
CA GLU A 455 -10.23 5.08 34.59
C GLU A 455 -8.80 4.52 34.71
N ARG A 456 -7.97 4.69 33.67
CA ARG A 456 -6.58 4.21 33.61
C ARG A 456 -5.55 5.32 33.83
N ILE A 457 -5.99 6.55 34.05
CA ILE A 457 -5.13 7.68 34.43
C ILE A 457 -5.15 7.78 35.96
N ASP A 458 -4.01 7.53 36.60
CA ASP A 458 -3.89 7.82 38.03
C ASP A 458 -3.85 9.34 38.25
N LYS A 459 -4.87 9.84 38.97
CA LYS A 459 -4.97 11.24 39.37
C LYS A 459 -3.78 11.67 40.24
N GLY A 460 -3.08 10.79 40.94
CA GLY A 460 -1.86 11.15 41.67
C GLY A 460 -0.63 11.37 40.76
N ASN A 461 -0.66 10.88 39.52
CA ASN A 461 0.51 10.78 38.66
C ASN A 461 0.54 11.86 37.59
N LEU A 462 1.47 12.80 37.71
CA LEU A 462 1.60 13.94 36.78
C LEU A 462 1.90 13.50 35.34
N ASP A 463 2.79 12.53 35.15
CA ASP A 463 3.16 12.04 33.81
C ASP A 463 1.96 11.37 33.11
N MET A 464 1.18 10.57 33.85
CA MET A 464 -0.06 10.00 33.32
C MET A 464 -1.09 11.06 32.95
N ARG A 465 -1.27 12.11 33.77
CA ARG A 465 -2.19 13.21 33.44
C ARG A 465 -1.73 13.97 32.20
N GLN A 466 -0.44 14.25 32.07
CA GLN A 466 0.13 14.93 30.90
C GLN A 466 -0.12 14.12 29.62
N TRP A 467 0.21 12.83 29.63
CA TRP A 467 0.01 11.99 28.46
C TRP A 467 -1.45 11.65 28.19
N GLY A 468 -2.26 11.49 29.23
CA GLY A 468 -3.71 11.39 29.12
C GLY A 468 -4.31 12.62 28.44
N SER A 469 -3.86 13.82 28.83
CA SER A 469 -4.30 15.07 28.20
C SER A 469 -3.91 15.14 26.72
N TYR A 470 -2.73 14.60 26.36
CA TYR A 470 -2.29 14.50 24.97
C TYR A 470 -3.20 13.56 24.17
N ILE A 471 -3.52 12.38 24.70
CA ILE A 471 -4.39 11.39 24.04
C ILE A 471 -5.76 12.01 23.75
N ILE A 472 -6.39 12.59 24.78
CA ILE A 472 -7.72 13.20 24.68
C ILE A 472 -7.67 14.40 23.74
N GLY A 473 -6.72 15.32 23.95
CA GLY A 473 -6.62 16.57 23.20
C GLY A 473 -6.16 16.42 21.76
N SER A 474 -5.55 15.29 21.39
CA SER A 474 -5.18 14.98 19.99
C SER A 474 -6.30 14.29 19.20
N SER A 475 -7.38 13.87 19.86
CA SER A 475 -8.54 13.25 19.21
C SER A 475 -9.52 14.31 18.67
N ASN A 476 -10.43 13.90 17.78
CA ASN A 476 -11.48 14.79 17.29
C ASN A 476 -12.39 15.24 18.45
N PRO A 477 -12.43 16.56 18.79
CA PRO A 477 -13.24 17.07 19.89
C PRO A 477 -14.72 16.74 19.76
N ASP A 478 -15.26 16.74 18.53
CA ASP A 478 -16.69 16.51 18.27
C ASP A 478 -17.18 15.16 18.79
N ARG A 479 -16.28 14.17 18.90
CA ARG A 479 -16.57 12.83 19.38
C ARG A 479 -16.85 12.78 20.88
N ILE A 480 -16.21 13.64 21.66
CA ILE A 480 -16.17 13.58 23.12
C ILE A 480 -16.66 14.87 23.79
N ILE A 481 -17.17 15.83 23.02
CA ILE A 481 -17.53 17.17 23.52
C ILE A 481 -18.61 17.13 24.62
N ASN A 482 -19.52 16.16 24.58
CA ASN A 482 -20.56 16.00 25.60
C ASN A 482 -20.01 15.31 26.86
N GLU A 483 -19.10 14.36 26.69
CA GLU A 483 -18.52 13.56 27.79
C GLU A 483 -17.43 14.34 28.55
N ILE A 484 -16.74 15.27 27.89
CA ILE A 484 -15.62 16.00 28.51
C ILE A 484 -16.06 16.97 29.62
N GLU A 485 -17.33 17.41 29.64
CA GLU A 485 -17.85 18.25 30.73
C GLU A 485 -17.97 17.46 32.05
N GLU A 486 -18.18 16.14 31.99
CA GLU A 486 -18.14 15.30 33.19
C GLU A 486 -16.71 15.24 33.75
N LEU A 487 -15.70 15.22 32.86
CA LEU A 487 -14.30 15.23 33.26
C LEU A 487 -13.91 16.49 34.03
N LYS A 488 -14.55 17.62 33.77
CA LYS A 488 -14.33 18.87 34.53
C LYS A 488 -14.62 18.71 36.02
N GLN A 489 -15.61 17.89 36.37
CA GLN A 489 -15.96 17.61 37.77
C GLN A 489 -15.05 16.53 38.37
N ASP A 490 -14.71 15.51 37.57
CA ASP A 490 -13.96 14.35 38.04
C ASP A 490 -12.43 14.61 38.15
N ASP A 491 -11.85 15.28 37.15
CA ASP A 491 -10.45 15.72 37.13
C ASP A 491 -10.29 17.10 36.44
N PRO A 492 -10.47 18.21 37.20
CA PRO A 492 -10.39 19.56 36.67
C PRO A 492 -9.04 19.91 36.02
N GLN A 493 -7.95 19.30 36.46
CA GLN A 493 -6.61 19.60 35.91
C GLN A 493 -6.41 18.91 34.57
N LEU A 494 -6.88 17.66 34.43
CA LEU A 494 -6.86 16.96 33.16
C LEU A 494 -7.74 17.69 32.13
N TYR A 495 -8.95 18.07 32.53
CA TYR A 495 -9.85 18.90 31.71
C TYR A 495 -9.18 20.20 31.25
N PHE A 496 -8.54 20.93 32.17
CA PHE A 496 -7.83 22.17 31.85
C PHE A 496 -6.71 21.94 30.82
N ALA A 497 -5.89 20.90 31.00
CA ALA A 497 -4.80 20.58 30.07
C ALA A 497 -5.31 20.26 28.65
N VAL A 498 -6.39 19.47 28.54
CA VAL A 498 -7.01 19.15 27.24
C VAL A 498 -7.55 20.41 26.55
N THR A 499 -8.29 21.25 27.27
CA THR A 499 -8.88 22.47 26.70
C THR A 499 -7.83 23.50 26.28
N VAL A 500 -6.71 23.60 27.01
CA VAL A 500 -5.56 24.40 26.58
C VAL A 500 -4.96 23.85 25.29
N LEU A 501 -4.77 22.53 25.18
CA LEU A 501 -4.24 21.93 23.97
C LEU A 501 -5.15 22.20 22.77
N TRP A 502 -6.47 22.05 22.91
CA TRP A 502 -7.43 22.42 21.86
C TRP A 502 -7.39 23.89 21.49
N LYS A 503 -7.26 24.80 22.47
CA LYS A 503 -7.13 26.23 22.20
C LYS A 503 -5.90 26.55 21.36
N ILE A 504 -4.80 25.85 21.61
CA ILE A 504 -3.56 25.97 20.84
C ILE A 504 -3.76 25.37 19.46
N THR A 505 -4.22 24.13 19.33
CA THR A 505 -4.31 23.42 18.04
C THR A 505 -5.35 23.99 17.09
N SER A 506 -6.41 24.62 17.61
CA SER A 506 -7.42 25.35 16.81
C SER A 506 -7.02 26.79 16.47
N SER A 507 -5.89 27.28 17.01
CA SER A 507 -5.45 28.65 16.74
C SER A 507 -4.76 28.77 15.38
N TRP A 508 -4.91 29.94 14.76
CA TRP A 508 -4.23 30.27 13.50
C TRP A 508 -2.69 30.20 13.59
N VAL A 509 -2.13 30.27 14.82
CA VAL A 509 -0.67 30.19 15.03
C VAL A 509 -0.15 28.75 15.04
N TYR A 510 -1.00 27.73 15.23
CA TYR A 510 -0.55 26.33 15.35
C TYR A 510 0.21 25.82 14.12
N GLN A 511 -0.26 26.23 12.93
CA GLN A 511 0.36 25.85 11.66
C GLN A 511 1.24 26.96 11.07
N LEU A 512 1.48 28.05 11.82
CA LEU A 512 2.28 29.17 11.34
C LEU A 512 3.76 28.73 11.21
N LYS A 513 4.26 28.66 9.97
CA LYS A 513 5.65 28.32 9.65
C LYS A 513 6.45 29.60 9.41
N GLU A 514 7.60 29.75 10.07
CA GLU A 514 8.60 30.76 9.69
C GLU A 514 9.36 30.23 8.47
N TYR A 515 9.29 30.96 7.36
CA TYR A 515 9.94 30.60 6.09
C TYR A 515 11.34 31.16 5.95
#